data_AF-A0AA97C1B1-F1
#
_entry.id   AF-A0AA97C1B1-F1
#
_cell.length_a   1.000
_cell.length_b   1.000
_cell.length_c   1.000
_cell.angle_alpha   90.00
_cell.angle_beta   90.00
_cell.angle_gamma   90.00
#
_symmetry.space_group_name_H-M   'P 1'
#
loop_
_entity.id
_entity.type
_entity.pdbx_description
1 polymer ?
#
loop_
_entity_poly.entity_id
_entity_poly.type
_entity_poly.pdbx_seq_one_letter_code
_entity_poly.pdbx_strand_id
1 'polypeptide(L)' 'MRFNLTQVNILEENTKVTGLHVTLIGDDNSTHTLKMDIKGLDTMNMSLRDIEKYAIKQLKHSFEHCSNG' A
#
# COMPACT_ATOMS: atom_id res chain seq x y z
N MET A 1 -9.66 -7.76 11.21
CA MET A 1 -8.22 -7.59 10.95
C MET A 1 -7.89 -6.11 10.95
N ARG A 2 -7.02 -5.67 11.85
CA ARG A 2 -6.48 -4.31 11.89
C ARG A 2 -5.09 -4.32 11.28
N PHE A 3 -4.73 -3.24 10.60
CA PHE A 3 -3.42 -3.08 9.96
C PHE A 3 -2.87 -1.72 10.34
N ASN A 4 -1.57 -1.66 10.58
CA ASN A 4 -0.84 -0.41 10.82
C ASN A 4 0.23 -0.21 9.76
N LEU A 5 0.39 1.01 9.28
CA LEU A 5 1.47 1.38 8.38
C LEU A 5 2.82 1.32 9.11
N THR A 6 3.77 0.57 8.57
CA THR A 6 5.12 0.45 9.13
C THR A 6 6.19 1.04 8.23
N GLN A 7 6.03 0.92 6.92
CA GLN A 7 7.01 1.42 5.97
C GLN A 7 6.36 1.92 4.68
N VAL A 8 6.89 3.02 4.16
CA VAL A 8 6.61 3.52 2.82
C VAL A 8 7.94 3.79 2.14
N ASN A 9 8.19 3.13 1.03
CA ASN A 9 9.33 3.42 0.17
C ASN A 9 8.86 3.95 -1.17
N ILE A 10 9.65 4.86 -1.73
CA ILE A 10 9.46 5.31 -3.11
C ILE A 10 9.96 4.21 -4.03
N LEU A 11 9.17 3.89 -5.06
CA LEU A 11 9.57 2.97 -6.12
C LEU A 11 9.99 3.78 -7.33
N GLU A 12 11.26 3.67 -7.69
CA GLU A 12 11.88 4.39 -8.80
C GLU A 12 12.27 3.40 -9.90
N GLU A 13 11.91 3.71 -11.14
CA GLU A 13 12.36 2.99 -12.33
C GLU A 13 12.96 4.01 -13.31
N ASN A 14 14.19 3.78 -13.76
CA ASN A 14 14.90 4.68 -14.68
C ASN A 14 14.86 6.15 -14.24
N THR A 15 15.18 6.40 -12.95
CA THR A 15 15.18 7.72 -12.28
C THR A 15 13.84 8.45 -12.21
N LYS A 16 12.74 7.77 -12.57
CA LYS A 16 11.38 8.29 -12.42
C LYS A 16 10.68 7.58 -11.29
N VAL A 17 10.01 8.33 -10.42
CA VAL A 17 9.12 7.74 -9.44
C VAL A 17 7.94 7.10 -10.17
N THR A 18 7.79 5.78 -10.05
CA THR A 18 6.72 5.01 -10.69
C THR A 18 5.70 4.49 -9.69
N GLY A 19 6.02 4.47 -8.40
CA GLY A 19 5.10 3.94 -7.40
C GLY A 19 5.54 4.19 -5.97
N LEU A 20 4.75 3.65 -5.04
CA LEU A 20 5.11 3.47 -3.65
C LEU A 20 5.08 1.99 -3.31
N HIS A 21 6.05 1.55 -2.52
CA HIS A 21 6.05 0.25 -1.87
C HIS A 21 5.63 0.44 -0.42
N VAL A 22 4.46 -0.08 -0.05
CA VAL A 22 3.86 0.11 1.26
C VAL A 22 3.88 -1.21 2.01
N THR A 23 4.34 -1.17 3.26
CA THR A 23 4.31 -2.31 4.19
C THR A 23 3.35 -2.02 5.32
N LEU A 24 2.45 -2.97 5.56
CA LEU A 24 1.51 -2.98 6.67
C LEU A 24 1.80 -4.19 7.57
N ILE A 25 1.64 -4.01 8.88
CA ILE A 25 1.63 -5.12 9.84
C ILE A 25 0.21 -5.30 10.38
N GLY A 26 -0.27 -6.54 10.31
CA GLY A 26 -1.52 -6.98 10.92
C GLY A 26 -1.41 -7.13 12.44
N ASP A 27 -2.56 -7.08 13.11
CA ASP A 27 -2.66 -7.37 14.56
C ASP A 27 -2.29 -8.82 14.93
N ASP A 28 -2.22 -9.70 13.94
CA ASP A 28 -1.75 -11.09 14.02
C ASP A 28 -0.25 -11.25 13.72
N ASN A 29 0.51 -10.15 13.67
CA ASN A 29 1.92 -10.10 13.23
C ASN A 29 2.16 -10.50 11.77
N SER A 30 1.12 -10.64 10.94
CA SER A 30 1.32 -10.86 9.50
C SER A 30 1.86 -9.58 8.85
N THR A 31 2.83 -9.74 7.94
CA THR A 31 3.39 -8.64 7.17
C THR A 31 2.80 -8.67 5.76
N HIS A 32 2.25 -7.53 5.33
CA HIS A 32 1.65 -7.37 4.02
C HIS A 32 2.35 -6.28 3.25
N THR A 33 2.76 -6.59 2.03
CA THR A 33 3.47 -5.64 1.19
C THR A 33 2.72 -5.45 -0.12
N LEU A 34 2.54 -4.18 -0.52
CA LEU A 34 1.75 -3.81 -1.68
C LEU A 34 2.44 -2.71 -2.48
N LYS A 35 2.43 -2.86 -3.81
CA LYS A 35 2.89 -1.85 -4.76
C LYS A 35 1.69 -0.97 -5.14
N MET A 36 1.78 0.31 -4.82
CA MET A 36 0.84 1.33 -5.28
C MET A 36 1.43 2.01 -6.51
N ASP A 37 0.76 1.88 -7.66
CA ASP A 37 1.08 2.72 -8.82
C ASP A 37 0.62 4.14 -8.52
N ILE A 38 1.52 5.11 -8.71
CA ILE A 38 1.22 6.52 -8.49
C ILE A 38 1.06 7.30 -9.79
N LYS A 39 1.17 6.65 -10.96
CA LYS A 39 0.92 7.28 -12.25
C LYS A 39 -0.52 7.77 -12.30
N GLY A 40 -0.69 9.10 -12.37
CA GLY A 40 -2.00 9.75 -12.41
C GLY A 40 -2.62 10.05 -11.03
N LEU A 41 -1.94 9.70 -9.94
CA LEU A 41 -2.26 10.21 -8.61
C LEU A 41 -1.44 11.46 -8.34
N ASP A 42 -2.09 12.52 -7.86
CA ASP A 42 -1.44 13.78 -7.47
C ASP A 42 -0.65 13.57 -6.16
N THR A 43 0.46 12.83 -6.28
CA THR A 43 1.23 12.31 -5.15
C THR A 43 1.97 13.37 -4.37
N MET A 44 2.11 14.58 -4.92
CA MET A 44 2.64 15.71 -4.16
C MET A 44 1.75 16.10 -2.97
N ASN A 45 0.49 15.67 -2.94
CA ASN A 45 -0.48 16.06 -1.91
C ASN A 45 -0.98 14.90 -1.03
N MET A 46 -0.47 13.68 -1.20
CA MET A 46 -0.90 12.55 -0.36
C MET A 46 -0.16 12.53 0.97
N SER A 47 -0.91 12.63 2.07
CA SER A 47 -0.35 12.42 3.40
C SER A 47 -0.07 10.93 3.66
N LEU A 48 0.81 10.62 4.62
CA LEU A 48 1.03 9.25 5.08
C LEU A 48 -0.27 8.56 5.53
N ARG A 49 -1.24 9.34 6.06
CA ARG A 49 -2.54 8.83 6.47
C ARG A 49 -3.43 8.45 5.29
N ASP A 50 -3.32 9.16 4.18
CA ASP A 50 -4.06 8.83 2.96
C ASP A 50 -3.46 7.58 2.30
N ILE A 51 -2.13 7.47 2.30
CA ILE A 51 -1.40 6.26 1.86
C ILE A 51 -1.82 5.06 2.70
N GLU A 52 -1.85 5.19 4.02
CA GLU A 52 -2.29 4.13 4.93
C GLU A 52 -3.74 3.70 4.64
N LYS A 53 -4.68 4.65 4.56
CA LYS A 53 -6.10 4.34 4.27
C LYS A 53 -6.26 3.64 2.92
N TYR A 54 -5.56 4.11 1.89
CA TYR A 54 -5.62 3.50 0.57
C TYR A 54 -5.03 2.09 0.57
N ALA A 55 -3.85 1.91 1.18
CA ALA A 55 -3.19 0.62 1.32
C ALA A 55 -4.07 -0.41 2.03
N ILE A 56 -4.68 -0.02 3.16
CA ILE A 56 -5.61 -0.89 3.91
C ILE A 56 -6.83 -1.24 3.07
N LYS A 57 -7.38 -0.29 2.31
CA LYS A 57 -8.52 -0.54 1.43
C LYS A 57 -8.17 -1.55 0.32
N GLN A 58 -7.01 -1.41 -0.31
CA GLN A 58 -6.53 -2.34 -1.33
C GLN A 58 -6.32 -3.74 -0.75
N LEU A 59 -5.70 -3.83 0.42
CA LEU A 59 -5.45 -5.10 1.10
C LEU A 59 -6.77 -5.82 1.45
N LYS A 60 -7.76 -5.09 1.98
CA LYS A 60 -9.10 -5.63 2.25
C LYS A 60 -9.79 -6.14 1.00
N HIS A 61 -9.75 -5.38 -0.09
CA HIS A 61 -10.25 -5.84 -1.39
C HIS A 61 -9.53 -7.12 -1.84
N SER A 62 -8.21 -7.20 -1.69
CA SER A 62 -7.44 -8.40 -2.04
C SER A 62 -7.90 -9.63 -1.26
N PHE A 63 -8.24 -9.49 0.03
CA PHE A 63 -8.78 -10.60 0.82
C PHE A 63 -10.20 -10.97 0.42
N GLU A 64 -11.05 -9.99 0.12
CA GLU A 64 -12.42 -10.22 -0.35
C GLU A 64 -12.45 -10.92 -1.71
N HIS A 65 -11.45 -10.67 -2.56
CA HIS A 65 -11.27 -11.31 -3.86
C HIS A 65 -10.31 -12.50 -3.84
N CYS A 66 -9.81 -12.92 -2.67
CA CYS A 66 -9.21 -14.23 -2.48
C CYS A 66 -10.34 -15.27 -2.46
N SER A 67 -10.93 -15.53 -3.63
CA SER A 67 -11.71 -16.73 -3.85
C SER A 67 -10.75 -17.92 -3.70
N ASN A 68 -10.93 -18.68 -2.62
CA ASN A 68 -10.28 -19.96 -2.39
C ASN A 68 -10.32 -20.79 -3.69
N GLY A 69 -9.14 -21.07 -4.25
CA GLY A 69 -8.96 -22.18 -5.18
C GLY A 69 -8.98 -23.50 -4.43
#